data_AF-A0AAC8TBG4-F1
#
_entry.id   AF-A0AAC8TBG4-F1
#
_cell.length_a   1.000
_cell.length_b   1.000
_cell.length_c   1.000
_cell.angle_alpha   90.00
_cell.angle_beta   90.00
_cell.angle_gamma   90.00
#
_symmetry.space_group_name_H-M   'P 1'
#
loop_
_entity.id
_entity.type
_entity.pdbx_description
1 polymer ?
#
loop_
_entity_poly.entity_id
_entity_poly.type
_entity_poly.pdbx_seq_one_letter_code
_entity_poly.pdbx_strand_id
1 'polypeptide(L)'
;MRIRPWLSMVGVVGVVGCGSPEVEQAPAPHEVRGGAAALVQQGTVQLNLLYVHGVKGCAEHRQNAEGSLNELQAAVDAALPSYIAEYQASHPGVTVVARSAHANLYTAPASSYAPSDSTGPLNMDDWEVGDPGCTTTKQGDPCTTAYEWRYRLAQELNRRFPAGAKNIVLVAHSSGARAAFEVAANVGPGGVGTQNWGVQGRIAGVVSVQGMVDSLGTSKYNVVGTTSFVTACKYGDPIVGFGDSCALGNGWCEYAGDVTAFPAADWVVRNKRALMLNSWANCSPSLWTGYSDGPLPFDAQGSGLAVGTGMTPAAGQTWRPSHGVKYGSFCHSAIVDPGISGHAQAVAAARDRMLEWLFRSSPRVSETGSLTTSTSIAYGTSTSTYGIGAACPAGETDEGLEVVGVCKHPGYFDGDDHAIAAGELTLTNGAACTGAFKWTQKHDSSNKHAATFWWKTRSLPVDTSLLATLPAN
;
A
#
# COMPACT_ATOMS: atom_id res chain seq x y z
N MET A 1 -45.36 -62.80 -11.06
CA MET A 1 -44.50 -64.00 -10.86
C MET A 1 -43.27 -63.56 -10.08
N ARG A 2 -42.98 -64.10 -8.88
CA ARG A 2 -42.21 -65.35 -8.62
C ARG A 2 -40.77 -65.23 -9.22
N ILE A 3 -39.63 -65.30 -8.50
CA ILE A 3 -39.30 -65.82 -7.13
C ILE A 3 -38.07 -65.07 -6.51
N ARG A 4 -38.09 -64.80 -5.19
CA ARG A 4 -36.94 -64.69 -4.23
C ARG A 4 -36.90 -66.01 -3.41
N PRO A 5 -35.84 -66.50 -2.70
CA PRO A 5 -34.79 -65.79 -1.92
C PRO A 5 -33.36 -66.43 -2.04
N TRP A 6 -32.35 -66.24 -1.16
CA TRP A 6 -32.10 -66.67 0.25
C TRP A 6 -31.16 -65.62 0.96
N LEU A 7 -31.24 -65.23 2.25
CA LEU A 7 -31.10 -65.92 3.57
C LEU A 7 -29.68 -66.50 3.83
N SER A 8 -29.02 -66.30 4.98
CA SER A 8 -29.45 -66.30 6.42
C SER A 8 -28.63 -65.31 7.29
N MET A 9 -29.13 -64.66 8.36
CA MET A 9 -29.34 -65.10 9.78
C MET A 9 -28.07 -65.64 10.48
N VAL A 10 -27.70 -65.24 11.71
CA VAL A 10 -28.34 -65.38 13.07
C VAL A 10 -28.03 -64.10 13.92
N GLY A 11 -28.88 -63.51 14.78
CA GLY A 11 -29.43 -63.93 16.09
C GLY A 11 -28.49 -63.51 17.25
N VAL A 12 -28.89 -62.89 18.38
CA VAL A 12 -29.82 -63.35 19.45
C VAL A 12 -30.42 -62.16 20.26
N VAL A 13 -31.46 -62.43 21.06
CA VAL A 13 -32.39 -61.55 21.81
C VAL A 13 -31.90 -61.14 23.22
N GLY A 14 -32.35 -59.99 23.79
CA GLY A 14 -32.05 -59.61 25.19
C GLY A 14 -32.79 -58.40 25.82
N VAL A 15 -34.11 -58.50 26.00
CA VAL A 15 -34.97 -57.93 27.09
C VAL A 15 -34.63 -56.58 27.80
N VAL A 16 -35.55 -55.62 27.63
CA VAL A 16 -36.12 -54.62 28.60
C VAL A 16 -35.25 -54.07 29.75
N GLY A 17 -35.09 -52.74 29.77
CA GLY A 17 -34.81 -51.97 30.98
C GLY A 17 -35.29 -50.51 30.84
N CYS A 18 -36.24 -50.09 31.69
CA CYS A 18 -36.64 -48.67 31.78
C CYS A 18 -35.60 -47.91 32.60
N GLY A 19 -34.75 -47.15 31.93
CA GLY A 19 -33.89 -46.13 32.53
C GLY A 19 -34.01 -44.84 31.73
N SER A 20 -34.35 -43.74 32.39
CA SER A 20 -34.34 -42.42 31.77
C SER A 20 -32.92 -42.12 31.26
N PRO A 21 -32.73 -41.75 29.97
CA PRO A 21 -31.45 -41.20 29.56
C PRO A 21 -31.23 -39.91 30.34
N GLU A 22 -30.15 -39.92 31.11
CA GLU A 22 -29.58 -38.79 31.81
C GLU A 22 -29.54 -37.59 30.84
N VAL A 23 -30.16 -36.47 31.24
CA VAL A 23 -30.06 -35.23 30.47
C VAL A 23 -28.61 -34.79 30.57
N GLU A 24 -27.82 -35.12 29.55
CA GLU A 24 -26.49 -34.59 29.35
C GLU A 24 -26.63 -33.07 29.30
N GLN A 25 -26.37 -32.43 30.44
CA GLN A 25 -26.47 -30.99 30.57
C GLN A 25 -25.45 -30.41 29.59
N ALA A 26 -25.97 -29.76 28.54
CA ALA A 26 -25.16 -28.91 27.69
C ALA A 26 -24.28 -28.05 28.62
N PRO A 27 -22.96 -28.02 28.42
CA PRO A 27 -22.07 -27.25 29.29
C PRO A 27 -22.62 -25.83 29.36
N ALA A 28 -22.88 -25.38 30.59
CA ALA A 28 -23.46 -24.06 30.82
C ALA A 28 -22.67 -23.03 30.00
N PRO A 29 -23.34 -22.06 29.35
CA PRO A 29 -22.64 -21.08 28.54
C PRO A 29 -21.55 -20.47 29.42
N HIS A 30 -20.29 -20.70 29.04
CA HIS A 30 -19.18 -20.02 29.68
C HIS A 30 -19.48 -18.53 29.57
N GLU A 31 -19.76 -17.89 30.71
CA GLU A 31 -19.86 -16.43 30.74
C GLU A 31 -18.59 -15.91 30.08
N VAL A 32 -18.75 -15.14 29.01
CA VAL A 32 -17.65 -14.41 28.37
C VAL A 32 -17.28 -13.24 29.28
N ARG A 33 -16.76 -13.56 30.47
CA ARG A 33 -16.09 -12.63 31.38
C ARG A 33 -14.72 -12.31 30.81
N GLY A 34 -14.74 -11.40 29.86
CA GLY A 34 -13.56 -11.03 29.10
C GLY A 34 -13.90 -10.06 27.98
N GLY A 35 -14.87 -9.18 28.20
CA GLY A 35 -14.93 -7.95 27.40
C GLY A 35 -13.60 -7.24 27.60
N ALA A 36 -12.79 -7.17 26.54
CA ALA A 36 -11.59 -6.36 26.53
C ALA A 36 -12.05 -4.90 26.67
N ALA A 37 -12.00 -4.38 27.89
CA ALA A 37 -12.22 -2.96 28.12
C ALA A 37 -11.15 -2.21 27.32
N ALA A 38 -11.61 -1.37 26.39
CA ALA A 38 -10.77 -0.52 25.57
C ALA A 38 -9.69 0.15 26.43
N LEU A 39 -8.42 -0.07 26.08
CA LEU A 39 -7.30 0.64 26.69
C LEU A 39 -7.22 2.05 26.06
N VAL A 40 -8.26 2.85 26.31
CA VAL A 40 -8.31 4.26 25.89
C VAL A 40 -7.11 4.96 26.49
N GLN A 41 -6.18 5.38 25.62
CA GLN A 41 -4.88 5.93 25.99
C GLN A 41 -5.03 7.29 26.69
N GLN A 42 -5.20 7.29 28.00
CA GLN A 42 -5.26 8.53 28.79
C GLN A 42 -3.90 9.24 28.84
N GLY A 43 -3.93 10.57 28.89
CA GLY A 43 -2.76 11.44 28.96
C GLY A 43 -2.36 12.04 27.62
N THR A 44 -1.09 12.46 27.50
CA THR A 44 -0.61 13.20 26.33
C THR A 44 -0.08 12.29 25.24
N VAL A 45 -0.77 12.26 24.10
CA VAL A 45 -0.34 11.61 22.86
C VAL A 45 0.41 12.62 22.00
N GLN A 46 1.71 12.39 21.80
CA GLN A 46 2.44 13.10 20.75
C GLN A 46 2.14 12.44 19.40
N LEU A 47 1.82 13.23 18.38
CA LEU A 47 1.73 12.81 16.99
C LEU A 47 2.86 13.52 16.24
N ASN A 48 3.76 12.77 15.60
CA ASN A 48 4.91 13.33 14.89
C ASN A 48 4.76 13.03 13.39
N LEU A 49 4.78 14.04 12.53
CA LEU A 49 4.70 13.89 11.07
C LEU A 49 6.07 14.21 10.45
N LEU A 50 6.64 13.27 9.69
CA LEU A 50 7.88 13.51 8.92
C LEU A 50 7.58 13.52 7.43
N TYR A 51 7.76 14.68 6.80
CA TYR A 51 7.59 14.87 5.36
C TYR A 51 8.88 14.52 4.62
N VAL A 52 8.81 13.54 3.71
CA VAL A 52 9.97 13.00 2.98
C VAL A 52 9.71 13.06 1.48
N HIS A 53 10.42 13.95 0.78
CA HIS A 53 10.40 13.98 -0.67
C HIS A 53 11.39 12.96 -1.27
N GLY A 54 11.00 12.36 -2.39
CA GLY A 54 11.86 11.54 -3.22
C GLY A 54 12.74 12.34 -4.18
N VAL A 55 12.92 11.81 -5.38
CA VAL A 55 14.04 12.20 -6.24
C VAL A 55 13.97 13.60 -6.84
N LYS A 56 15.16 14.23 -6.87
CA LYS A 56 15.48 15.48 -7.57
C LYS A 56 16.77 15.30 -8.38
N GLY A 57 16.76 15.68 -9.66
CA GLY A 57 17.93 15.56 -10.56
C GLY A 57 19.02 16.59 -10.26
N CYS A 58 18.72 17.88 -10.47
CA CYS A 58 19.64 19.00 -10.23
C CYS A 58 20.16 19.07 -8.79
N ALA A 59 21.42 19.49 -8.61
CA ALA A 59 22.01 19.73 -7.29
C ALA A 59 21.22 20.77 -6.47
N GLU A 60 20.77 21.87 -7.09
CA GLU A 60 19.89 22.87 -6.46
C GLU A 60 18.56 22.25 -6.01
N HIS A 61 17.93 21.44 -6.87
CA HIS A 61 16.67 20.76 -6.51
C HIS A 61 16.88 19.76 -5.36
N ARG A 62 18.03 19.06 -5.30
CA ARG A 62 18.41 18.18 -4.18
C ARG A 62 18.61 18.98 -2.89
N GLN A 63 19.27 20.14 -2.94
CA GLN A 63 19.42 21.02 -1.78
C GLN A 63 18.06 21.52 -1.27
N ASN A 64 17.15 21.87 -2.18
CA ASN A 64 15.79 22.35 -1.88
C ASN A 64 14.75 21.22 -1.68
N ALA A 65 15.15 19.95 -1.70
CA ALA A 65 14.23 18.81 -1.60
C ALA A 65 13.43 18.79 -0.30
N GLU A 66 13.99 19.33 0.80
CA GLU A 66 13.28 19.51 2.08
C GLU A 66 11.95 20.26 1.90
N GLY A 67 12.00 21.36 1.14
CA GLY A 67 10.87 22.27 0.94
C GLY A 67 9.81 21.75 -0.03
N SER A 68 10.05 20.64 -0.71
CA SER A 68 9.16 20.13 -1.76
C SER A 68 7.80 19.64 -1.26
N LEU A 69 7.57 19.55 0.05
CA LEU A 69 6.27 19.22 0.65
C LEU A 69 5.76 20.34 1.59
N ASN A 70 6.30 21.55 1.49
CA ASN A 70 5.92 22.68 2.36
C ASN A 70 4.43 22.99 2.32
N GLU A 71 3.82 23.05 1.13
CA GLU A 71 2.39 23.37 1.00
C GLU A 71 1.49 22.24 1.51
N LEU A 72 1.89 20.98 1.33
CA LEU A 72 1.20 19.83 1.94
C LEU A 72 1.32 19.84 3.47
N GLN A 73 2.51 20.12 4.02
CA GLN A 73 2.67 20.27 5.47
C GLN A 73 1.81 21.43 5.97
N ALA A 74 1.91 22.62 5.38
CA ALA A 74 1.14 23.79 5.81
C ALA A 74 -0.38 23.55 5.76
N ALA A 75 -0.88 22.87 4.73
CA ALA A 75 -2.29 22.51 4.61
C ALA A 75 -2.73 21.50 5.68
N VAL A 76 -1.88 20.53 6.05
CA VAL A 76 -2.14 19.57 7.14
C VAL A 76 -2.05 20.26 8.50
N ASP A 77 -0.99 21.01 8.78
CA ASP A 77 -0.77 21.75 10.03
C ASP A 77 -1.89 22.77 10.31
N ALA A 78 -2.43 23.42 9.28
CA ALA A 78 -3.56 24.34 9.41
C ALA A 78 -4.90 23.63 9.73
N ALA A 79 -5.10 22.39 9.27
CA ALA A 79 -6.32 21.62 9.50
C ALA A 79 -6.25 20.73 10.76
N LEU A 80 -5.05 20.32 11.19
CA LEU A 80 -4.83 19.47 12.36
C LEU A 80 -5.58 19.91 13.64
N PRO A 81 -5.63 21.21 14.01
CA PRO A 81 -6.31 21.64 15.23
C PRO A 81 -7.79 21.29 15.30
N SER A 82 -8.53 21.28 14.17
CA SER A 82 -9.95 20.94 14.16
C SER A 82 -10.17 19.44 14.37
N TYR A 83 -9.41 18.60 13.66
CA TYR A 83 -9.44 17.14 13.83
C TYR A 83 -8.98 16.71 15.23
N ILE A 84 -7.97 17.39 15.80
CA ILE A 84 -7.54 17.18 17.18
C ILE A 84 -8.66 17.51 18.17
N ALA A 85 -9.32 18.66 18.02
CA ALA A 85 -10.42 19.06 18.90
C ALA A 85 -11.61 18.09 18.83
N GLU A 86 -12.00 17.65 17.62
CA GLU A 86 -13.05 16.64 17.41
C GLU A 86 -12.69 15.29 18.06
N TYR A 87 -11.44 14.84 17.89
CA TYR A 87 -10.95 13.60 18.50
C TYR A 87 -10.89 13.68 20.02
N GLN A 88 -10.41 14.79 20.59
CA GLN A 88 -10.37 14.96 22.05
C GLN A 88 -11.76 15.10 22.68
N ALA A 89 -12.73 15.69 21.96
CA ALA A 89 -14.11 15.76 22.41
C ALA A 89 -14.79 14.37 22.46
N SER A 90 -14.41 13.47 21.54
CA SER A 90 -14.86 12.07 21.54
C SER A 90 -14.06 11.16 22.48
N HIS A 91 -12.86 11.57 22.90
CA HIS A 91 -11.95 10.79 23.76
C HIS A 91 -11.52 11.58 25.01
N PRO A 92 -12.40 11.69 26.04
CA PRO A 92 -12.09 12.42 27.27
C PRO A 92 -10.84 11.89 27.99
N GLY A 93 -9.98 12.81 28.44
CA GLY A 93 -8.71 12.47 29.09
C GLY A 93 -7.51 12.31 28.15
N VAL A 94 -7.71 12.45 26.83
CA VAL A 94 -6.62 12.47 25.84
C VAL A 94 -6.19 13.89 25.51
N THR A 95 -4.88 14.15 25.50
CA THR A 95 -4.29 15.42 25.00
C THR A 95 -3.41 15.14 23.79
N VAL A 96 -3.84 15.55 22.59
CA VAL A 96 -3.04 15.35 21.38
C VAL A 96 -2.14 16.56 21.14
N VAL A 97 -0.84 16.32 20.96
CA VAL A 97 0.15 17.34 20.59
C VAL A 97 0.81 16.94 19.28
N ALA A 98 0.49 17.64 18.20
CA ALA A 98 1.10 17.42 16.90
C ALA A 98 2.44 18.16 16.76
N ARG A 99 3.37 17.57 16.00
CA ARG A 99 4.61 18.19 15.54
C ARG A 99 4.90 17.72 14.11
N SER A 100 5.29 18.64 13.25
CA SER A 100 5.63 18.35 11.86
C SER A 100 7.07 18.77 11.57
N ALA A 101 7.77 17.98 10.76
CA ALA A 101 9.13 18.24 10.32
C ALA A 101 9.36 17.69 8.91
N HIS A 102 10.38 18.19 8.24
CA HIS A 102 10.82 17.71 6.93
C HIS A 102 12.13 16.93 7.05
N ALA A 103 12.40 16.06 6.07
CA ALA A 103 13.69 15.42 5.88
C ALA A 103 14.21 15.68 4.47
N ASN A 104 15.50 16.00 4.36
CA ASN A 104 16.20 16.01 3.08
C ASN A 104 17.25 14.91 3.05
N LEU A 105 16.95 13.83 2.32
CA LEU A 105 17.81 12.66 2.26
C LEU A 105 19.08 12.91 1.43
N TYR A 106 19.10 13.94 0.57
CA TYR A 106 20.30 14.30 -0.19
C TYR A 106 21.35 15.02 0.65
N THR A 107 20.95 15.79 1.65
CA THR A 107 21.85 16.59 2.50
C THR A 107 22.03 16.02 3.92
N ALA A 108 21.30 14.96 4.26
CA ALA A 108 21.51 14.20 5.48
C ALA A 108 22.92 13.57 5.54
N PRO A 109 23.52 13.39 6.73
CA PRO A 109 24.83 12.76 6.87
C PRO A 109 24.89 11.37 6.21
N ALA A 110 25.87 11.18 5.33
CA ALA A 110 26.09 9.92 4.64
C ALA A 110 26.48 8.79 5.61
N SER A 111 26.29 7.54 5.21
CA SER A 111 26.79 6.41 5.99
C SER A 111 28.32 6.32 5.94
N SER A 112 28.93 5.72 6.96
CA SER A 112 30.36 5.37 6.96
C SER A 112 30.71 4.22 6.00
N TYR A 113 29.72 3.79 5.22
CA TYR A 113 29.77 2.67 4.28
C TYR A 113 29.51 3.14 2.84
N ALA A 114 29.46 4.46 2.61
CA ALA A 114 29.29 5.03 1.28
C ALA A 114 30.41 4.54 0.32
N PRO A 115 30.08 4.24 -0.96
CA PRO A 115 31.03 3.76 -1.95
C PRO A 115 32.25 4.68 -2.08
N SER A 116 33.45 4.09 -2.17
CA SER A 116 34.72 4.84 -2.10
C SER A 116 35.03 5.68 -3.35
N ASP A 117 34.32 5.41 -4.44
CA ASP A 117 34.34 6.08 -5.74
C ASP A 117 33.21 7.13 -5.89
N SER A 118 32.36 7.29 -4.88
CA SER A 118 31.30 8.31 -4.84
C SER A 118 31.86 9.70 -5.15
N THR A 119 31.32 10.34 -6.18
CA THR A 119 31.82 11.65 -6.66
C THR A 119 31.37 12.83 -5.78
N GLY A 120 30.56 12.59 -4.74
CA GLY A 120 30.25 13.60 -3.72
C GLY A 120 29.09 13.20 -2.80
N PRO A 121 29.03 13.75 -1.57
CA PRO A 121 28.08 13.31 -0.53
C PRO A 121 26.60 13.58 -0.84
N LEU A 122 26.30 14.44 -1.82
CA LEU A 122 24.94 14.73 -2.31
C LEU A 122 24.44 13.76 -3.37
N ASN A 123 25.28 12.83 -3.79
CA ASN A 123 24.89 11.73 -4.64
C ASN A 123 24.46 10.55 -3.75
N MET A 124 23.44 9.84 -4.22
CA MET A 124 22.96 8.61 -3.60
C MET A 124 23.51 7.45 -4.43
N ASP A 125 24.83 7.38 -4.52
CA ASP A 125 25.57 6.62 -5.54
C ASP A 125 25.35 5.10 -5.47
N ASP A 126 25.61 4.45 -6.61
CA ASP A 126 25.54 3.01 -6.79
C ASP A 126 26.57 2.32 -5.89
N TRP A 127 26.17 1.22 -5.27
CA TRP A 127 27.09 0.41 -4.47
C TRP A 127 27.66 -0.66 -5.39
N GLU A 128 28.92 -1.02 -5.22
CA GLU A 128 29.55 -2.09 -6.01
C GLU A 128 29.67 -3.40 -5.21
N VAL A 129 29.91 -4.50 -5.93
CA VAL A 129 30.21 -5.79 -5.28
C VAL A 129 31.50 -5.69 -4.49
N GLY A 130 31.38 -5.76 -3.17
CA GLY A 130 32.48 -5.59 -2.23
C GLY A 130 32.26 -4.44 -1.26
N ASP A 131 31.33 -3.52 -1.54
CA ASP A 131 30.96 -2.48 -0.58
C ASP A 131 30.26 -3.08 0.64
N PRO A 132 30.43 -2.51 1.86
CA PRO A 132 29.95 -3.12 3.11
C PRO A 132 28.43 -3.36 3.23
N GLY A 133 27.64 -2.75 2.35
CA GLY A 133 26.18 -2.87 2.26
C GLY A 133 25.69 -3.52 0.96
N CYS A 134 26.59 -3.86 0.04
CA CYS A 134 26.27 -4.77 -1.06
C CYS A 134 26.60 -6.22 -0.67
N THR A 135 25.56 -7.06 -0.50
CA THR A 135 25.73 -8.47 -0.16
C THR A 135 25.66 -9.43 -1.35
N THR A 136 25.50 -8.92 -2.58
CA THR A 136 25.66 -9.76 -3.77
C THR A 136 27.14 -9.93 -4.10
N THR A 137 27.50 -11.08 -4.66
CA THR A 137 28.84 -11.43 -5.13
C THR A 137 28.99 -11.30 -6.64
N LYS A 138 28.02 -10.68 -7.33
CA LYS A 138 27.94 -10.60 -8.80
C LYS A 138 27.53 -9.20 -9.25
N GLN A 139 28.41 -8.53 -9.99
CA GLN A 139 28.21 -7.15 -10.44
C GLN A 139 26.95 -7.05 -11.31
N GLY A 140 26.13 -6.03 -11.05
CA GLY A 140 24.86 -5.80 -11.75
C GLY A 140 23.65 -6.56 -11.20
N ASP A 141 23.84 -7.46 -10.22
CA ASP A 141 22.77 -7.80 -9.25
C ASP A 141 22.63 -6.62 -8.26
N PRO A 142 21.45 -6.39 -7.65
CA PRO A 142 21.17 -5.13 -6.95
C PRO A 142 22.00 -4.94 -5.66
N CYS A 143 23.13 -4.27 -5.79
CA CYS A 143 23.83 -3.58 -4.72
C CYS A 143 23.04 -2.31 -4.36
N THR A 144 22.01 -2.45 -3.53
CA THR A 144 20.97 -1.41 -3.47
C THR A 144 21.46 -0.08 -2.88
N THR A 145 21.51 0.95 -3.71
CA THR A 145 21.49 2.39 -3.35
C THR A 145 20.45 2.70 -2.26
N ALA A 146 19.40 1.88 -2.18
CA ALA A 146 18.40 1.87 -1.12
C ALA A 146 18.97 1.81 0.31
N TYR A 147 20.13 1.19 0.54
CA TYR A 147 20.75 1.21 1.87
C TYR A 147 20.98 2.64 2.33
N GLU A 148 21.56 3.48 1.48
CA GLU A 148 21.89 4.87 1.80
C GLU A 148 20.61 5.71 1.99
N TRP A 149 19.58 5.50 1.16
CA TRP A 149 18.27 6.14 1.34
C TRP A 149 17.62 5.78 2.69
N ARG A 150 17.66 4.49 3.08
CA ARG A 150 17.13 4.01 4.37
C ARG A 150 17.95 4.55 5.56
N TYR A 151 19.28 4.51 5.46
CA TYR A 151 20.20 5.01 6.47
C TYR A 151 19.97 6.51 6.72
N ARG A 152 19.98 7.33 5.67
CA ARG A 152 19.79 8.78 5.77
C ARG A 152 18.42 9.15 6.32
N LEU A 153 17.36 8.40 5.98
CA LEU A 153 16.04 8.59 6.58
C LEU A 153 16.02 8.25 8.08
N ALA A 154 16.71 7.20 8.51
CA ALA A 154 16.88 6.90 9.93
C ALA A 154 17.70 7.98 10.67
N GLN A 155 18.71 8.57 10.05
CA GLN A 155 19.46 9.70 10.61
C GLN A 155 18.59 10.97 10.73
N GLU A 156 17.82 11.32 9.70
CA GLU A 156 16.88 12.44 9.78
C GLU A 156 15.82 12.24 10.87
N LEU A 157 15.30 11.02 11.06
CA LEU A 157 14.39 10.68 12.17
C LEU A 157 15.01 10.91 13.55
N ASN A 158 16.32 10.68 13.71
CA ASN A 158 17.06 10.96 14.93
C ASN A 158 17.41 12.45 15.11
N ARG A 159 17.60 13.19 14.00
CA ARG A 159 17.93 14.62 14.02
C ARG A 159 16.71 15.51 14.22
N ARG A 160 15.56 15.18 13.62
CA ARG A 160 14.33 15.99 13.64
C ARG A 160 13.49 15.77 14.88
N PHE A 161 13.55 14.58 15.48
CA PHE A 161 12.79 14.25 16.68
C PHE A 161 13.71 13.69 17.78
N PRO A 162 13.52 14.08 19.05
CA PRO A 162 14.34 13.56 20.15
C PRO A 162 14.19 12.03 20.26
N ALA A 163 15.21 11.36 20.80
CA ALA A 163 15.30 9.89 20.83
C ALA A 163 14.05 9.20 21.47
N GLY A 164 13.42 9.86 22.46
CA GLY A 164 12.19 9.37 23.10
C GLY A 164 10.89 9.63 22.33
N ALA A 165 10.90 10.37 21.23
CA ALA A 165 9.71 10.62 20.42
C ALA A 165 9.22 9.34 19.74
N LYS A 166 7.91 9.08 19.85
CA LYS A 166 7.19 7.96 19.25
C LYS A 166 6.10 8.48 18.31
N ASN A 167 5.28 7.57 17.78
CA ASN A 167 4.11 7.88 16.97
C ASN A 167 4.46 8.72 15.73
N ILE A 168 5.58 8.39 15.11
CA ILE A 168 6.05 9.05 13.90
C ILE A 168 5.31 8.44 12.71
N VAL A 169 4.60 9.28 11.96
CA VAL A 169 3.99 8.94 10.67
C VAL A 169 4.87 9.51 9.58
N LEU A 170 5.34 8.66 8.68
CA LEU A 170 6.14 9.08 7.54
C LEU A 170 5.18 9.47 6.40
N VAL A 171 5.16 10.75 6.03
CA VAL A 171 4.38 11.27 4.90
C VAL A 171 5.33 11.46 3.73
N ALA A 172 5.23 10.59 2.74
CA ALA A 172 6.32 10.41 1.80
C ALA A 172 5.84 10.37 0.33
N HIS A 173 6.60 11.03 -0.54
CA HIS A 173 6.28 11.22 -1.95
C HIS A 173 7.33 10.61 -2.87
N SER A 174 6.94 10.14 -4.07
CA SER A 174 7.88 9.60 -5.06
C SER A 174 8.72 8.45 -4.47
N SER A 175 10.02 8.39 -4.79
CA SER A 175 10.99 7.43 -4.21
C SER A 175 11.13 7.55 -2.67
N GLY A 176 10.75 8.68 -2.06
CA GLY A 176 10.72 8.84 -0.61
C GLY A 176 9.71 7.90 0.05
N ALA A 177 8.60 7.58 -0.62
CA ALA A 177 7.61 6.62 -0.13
C ALA A 177 8.21 5.21 0.00
N ARG A 178 9.04 4.79 -0.96
CA ARG A 178 9.78 3.54 -0.89
C ARG A 178 10.67 3.49 0.35
N ALA A 179 11.44 4.55 0.60
CA ALA A 179 12.37 4.61 1.73
C ALA A 179 11.61 4.55 3.06
N ALA A 180 10.48 5.25 3.15
CA ALA A 180 9.60 5.21 4.31
C ALA A 180 9.06 3.80 4.59
N PHE A 181 8.58 3.08 3.57
CA PHE A 181 8.15 1.69 3.73
C PHE A 181 9.29 0.75 4.13
N GLU A 182 10.46 0.88 3.51
CA GLU A 182 11.60 0.02 3.77
C GLU A 182 12.20 0.22 5.17
N VAL A 183 12.34 1.47 5.64
CA VAL A 183 12.79 1.77 7.00
C VAL A 183 11.79 1.27 8.03
N ALA A 184 10.49 1.55 7.81
CA ALA A 184 9.43 1.07 8.69
C ALA A 184 9.37 -0.47 8.78
N ALA A 185 9.68 -1.18 7.68
CA ALA A 185 9.69 -2.64 7.60
C ALA A 185 11.04 -3.32 7.91
N ASN A 186 12.02 -2.61 8.51
CA ASN A 186 13.34 -3.18 8.83
C ASN A 186 14.03 -3.83 7.60
N VAL A 187 13.87 -3.27 6.39
CA VAL A 187 14.40 -3.89 5.17
C VAL A 187 15.92 -3.78 5.13
N GLY A 188 16.58 -4.93 5.14
CA GLY A 188 18.01 -5.12 4.97
C GLY A 188 18.35 -5.95 3.74
N PRO A 189 19.60 -6.39 3.60
CA PRO A 189 20.04 -7.20 2.47
C PRO A 189 19.36 -8.58 2.38
N GLY A 190 18.91 -9.14 3.52
CA GLY A 190 18.08 -10.35 3.57
C GLY A 190 16.58 -10.09 3.41
N GLY A 191 16.17 -8.86 3.07
CA GLY A 191 14.77 -8.45 2.95
C GLY A 191 14.17 -7.88 4.24
N VAL A 192 12.84 -7.95 4.35
CA VAL A 192 12.04 -7.42 5.47
C VAL A 192 12.46 -8.04 6.80
N GLY A 193 12.55 -7.23 7.86
CA GLY A 193 12.93 -7.70 9.19
C GLY A 193 14.44 -7.92 9.40
N THR A 194 15.29 -7.76 8.38
CA THR A 194 16.71 -8.15 8.46
C THR A 194 17.68 -7.03 8.82
N GLN A 195 17.25 -5.76 8.81
CA GLN A 195 18.07 -4.63 9.26
C GLN A 195 17.35 -3.79 10.32
N ASN A 196 17.95 -3.69 11.50
CA ASN A 196 17.56 -2.72 12.51
C ASN A 196 18.14 -1.34 12.11
N TRP A 197 17.28 -0.33 12.01
CA TRP A 197 17.66 1.06 11.70
C TRP A 197 17.59 1.97 12.95
N GLY A 198 17.27 1.41 14.12
CA GLY A 198 17.19 2.12 15.40
C GLY A 198 15.95 2.99 15.61
N VAL A 199 15.00 2.99 14.67
CA VAL A 199 13.86 3.93 14.63
C VAL A 199 12.48 3.28 14.55
N GLN A 200 12.40 1.96 14.36
CA GLN A 200 11.16 1.27 13.99
C GLN A 200 10.11 1.20 15.11
N GLY A 201 10.55 1.12 16.38
CA GLY A 201 9.66 1.26 17.54
C GLY A 201 9.12 2.68 17.76
N ARG A 202 9.53 3.65 16.92
CA ARG A 202 9.05 5.04 16.93
C ARG A 202 8.05 5.31 15.80
N ILE A 203 8.06 4.50 14.73
CA ILE A 203 7.21 4.66 13.55
C ILE A 203 5.86 3.96 13.79
N ALA A 204 4.76 4.70 13.62
CA ALA A 204 3.40 4.18 13.76
C ALA A 204 2.72 3.87 12.41
N GLY A 205 3.14 4.52 11.33
CA GLY A 205 2.60 4.24 9.99
C GLY A 205 3.27 5.03 8.88
N VAL A 206 2.89 4.71 7.64
CA VAL A 206 3.41 5.35 6.43
C VAL A 206 2.25 5.79 5.53
N VAL A 207 2.29 7.05 5.09
CA VAL A 207 1.47 7.57 3.99
C VAL A 207 2.36 7.70 2.76
N SER A 208 1.99 7.00 1.70
CA SER A 208 2.50 7.25 0.34
C SER A 208 1.57 8.22 -0.39
N VAL A 209 2.12 9.27 -0.98
CA VAL A 209 1.42 10.13 -1.95
C VAL A 209 2.15 10.00 -3.28
N GLN A 210 1.51 9.43 -4.30
CA GLN A 210 2.15 9.10 -5.58
C GLN A 210 3.56 8.47 -5.39
N GLY A 211 3.67 7.52 -4.46
CA GLY A 211 4.93 6.86 -4.18
C GLY A 211 5.33 5.89 -5.29
N MET A 212 6.63 5.62 -5.41
CA MET A 212 7.14 4.46 -6.16
C MET A 212 7.13 3.25 -5.21
N VAL A 213 5.98 2.61 -5.03
CA VAL A 213 5.74 1.61 -3.96
C VAL A 213 5.80 0.16 -4.43
N ASP A 214 5.62 -0.12 -5.73
CA ASP A 214 5.81 -1.46 -6.30
C ASP A 214 6.64 -1.45 -7.59
N SER A 215 6.94 -2.63 -8.12
CA SER A 215 7.89 -2.82 -9.22
C SER A 215 7.48 -2.09 -10.50
N LEU A 216 8.39 -1.28 -11.04
CA LEU A 216 8.30 -0.79 -12.42
C LEU A 216 8.60 -1.90 -13.46
N GLY A 217 9.21 -3.02 -13.03
CA GLY A 217 9.69 -4.12 -13.88
C GLY A 217 8.73 -5.28 -14.16
N THR A 218 7.40 -5.13 -14.00
CA THR A 218 6.48 -6.19 -14.49
C THR A 218 6.55 -6.30 -16.03
N SER A 219 6.06 -7.41 -16.61
CA SER A 219 6.13 -7.79 -18.04
C SER A 219 5.42 -6.87 -19.05
N LYS A 220 5.22 -5.61 -18.67
CA LYS A 220 4.36 -4.60 -19.28
C LYS A 220 5.13 -3.29 -19.52
N TYR A 221 6.22 -3.08 -18.78
CA TYR A 221 7.26 -2.12 -19.09
C TYR A 221 8.42 -2.95 -19.63
N ASN A 222 8.72 -2.81 -20.92
CA ASN A 222 9.73 -3.65 -21.56
C ASN A 222 11.13 -3.07 -21.26
N VAL A 223 11.58 -3.25 -20.01
CA VAL A 223 12.84 -2.71 -19.49
C VAL A 223 14.05 -3.59 -19.87
N VAL A 224 13.97 -4.32 -20.98
CA VAL A 224 15.00 -5.25 -21.45
C VAL A 224 15.39 -4.88 -22.87
N GLY A 225 16.58 -4.32 -23.04
CA GLY A 225 17.14 -3.89 -24.33
C GLY A 225 18.18 -2.79 -24.15
N THR A 226 19.04 -2.60 -25.15
CA THR A 226 20.18 -1.65 -25.08
C THR A 226 19.80 -0.17 -24.93
N THR A 227 18.52 0.17 -25.04
CA THR A 227 17.94 1.51 -24.84
C THR A 227 16.86 1.54 -23.75
N SER A 228 16.81 0.51 -22.90
CA SER A 228 15.83 0.38 -21.80
C SER A 228 16.17 1.28 -20.61
N PHE A 229 15.23 1.46 -19.65
CA PHE A 229 15.44 2.28 -18.45
C PHE A 229 16.65 1.77 -17.67
N VAL A 230 16.64 0.49 -17.28
CA VAL A 230 17.78 -0.17 -16.60
C VAL A 230 19.09 0.00 -17.36
N THR A 231 19.07 -0.07 -18.71
CA THR A 231 20.30 0.03 -19.50
C THR A 231 20.83 1.46 -19.65
N ALA A 232 19.99 2.44 -19.99
CA ALA A 232 20.40 3.85 -20.08
C ALA A 232 20.94 4.35 -18.72
N CYS A 233 20.40 3.80 -17.65
CA CYS A 233 20.79 4.12 -16.29
C CYS A 233 22.08 3.45 -15.80
N LYS A 234 22.31 2.16 -16.13
CA LYS A 234 23.53 1.42 -15.70
C LYS A 234 24.81 1.84 -16.43
N TYR A 235 24.69 2.53 -17.57
CA TYR A 235 25.85 2.99 -18.34
C TYR A 235 26.25 4.44 -18.07
N GLY A 236 25.54 5.15 -17.18
CA GLY A 236 25.75 6.58 -16.97
C GLY A 236 25.65 7.36 -18.29
N ASP A 237 24.86 6.87 -19.25
CA ASP A 237 24.87 7.37 -20.62
C ASP A 237 23.94 8.59 -20.70
N PRO A 238 24.43 9.79 -21.06
CA PRO A 238 23.55 10.92 -21.28
C PRO A 238 22.60 10.51 -22.40
N ILE A 239 21.28 10.61 -22.16
CA ILE A 239 20.28 10.35 -23.21
C ILE A 239 20.35 11.53 -24.19
N VAL A 240 21.34 11.48 -25.09
CA VAL A 240 21.71 12.57 -25.98
C VAL A 240 20.59 12.80 -26.99
N GLY A 241 19.70 13.76 -26.69
CA GLY A 241 18.59 14.11 -27.57
C GLY A 241 17.32 14.62 -26.88
N PHE A 242 17.18 14.48 -25.56
CA PHE A 242 15.99 14.96 -24.83
C PHE A 242 16.37 15.85 -23.64
N GLY A 243 15.78 17.05 -23.58
CA GLY A 243 16.25 18.18 -22.77
C GLY A 243 16.07 18.06 -21.25
N ASP A 244 17.04 17.39 -20.62
CA ASP A 244 17.87 17.87 -19.50
C ASP A 244 17.22 18.35 -18.17
N SER A 245 17.34 17.55 -17.08
CA SER A 245 16.87 17.89 -15.70
C SER A 245 17.86 17.77 -14.50
N CYS A 246 19.19 17.80 -14.58
CA CYS A 246 20.14 17.91 -15.69
C CYS A 246 21.12 16.74 -15.54
N ALA A 247 21.22 15.87 -16.56
CA ALA A 247 21.69 14.48 -16.39
C ALA A 247 23.20 14.41 -15.98
N LEU A 248 23.67 13.45 -15.18
CA LEU A 248 23.32 12.04 -14.99
C LEU A 248 23.27 11.63 -13.49
N GLY A 249 22.74 10.47 -13.06
CA GLY A 249 22.39 9.25 -13.79
C GLY A 249 23.30 8.11 -13.32
N ASN A 250 22.85 7.42 -12.27
CA ASN A 250 23.41 6.21 -11.61
C ASN A 250 22.38 5.85 -10.50
N GLY A 251 22.56 6.40 -9.30
CA GLY A 251 21.80 6.06 -8.07
C GLY A 251 20.27 6.10 -8.09
N TRP A 252 19.63 7.03 -8.83
CA TRP A 252 18.17 7.11 -8.89
C TRP A 252 17.57 5.89 -9.57
N CYS A 253 18.19 5.48 -10.67
CA CYS A 253 17.62 4.52 -11.57
C CYS A 253 17.66 3.10 -11.03
N GLU A 254 18.72 2.72 -10.33
CA GLU A 254 18.77 1.42 -9.68
C GLU A 254 17.73 1.33 -8.55
N TYR A 255 17.51 2.44 -7.84
CA TYR A 255 16.47 2.56 -6.82
C TYR A 255 15.02 2.56 -7.38
N ALA A 256 14.83 2.84 -8.67
CA ALA A 256 13.51 2.86 -9.31
C ALA A 256 13.27 1.66 -10.25
N GLY A 257 14.29 1.20 -10.96
CA GLY A 257 14.18 0.25 -12.07
C GLY A 257 14.09 -1.21 -11.64
N ASP A 258 14.94 -1.65 -10.71
CA ASP A 258 15.02 -3.05 -10.24
C ASP A 258 14.18 -3.30 -8.95
N VAL A 259 13.16 -2.48 -8.72
CA VAL A 259 12.38 -2.46 -7.47
C VAL A 259 11.50 -3.71 -7.33
N THR A 260 11.78 -4.55 -6.33
CA THR A 260 10.83 -5.56 -5.81
C THR A 260 10.30 -5.12 -4.45
N ALA A 261 9.27 -4.27 -4.46
CA ALA A 261 8.88 -3.53 -3.28
C ALA A 261 7.72 -4.12 -2.46
N PHE A 262 6.90 -4.95 -3.10
CA PHE A 262 5.79 -5.70 -2.54
C PHE A 262 5.97 -6.17 -1.07
N PRO A 263 7.10 -6.80 -0.64
CA PRO A 263 7.23 -7.29 0.74
C PRO A 263 7.20 -6.21 1.82
N ALA A 264 7.75 -5.01 1.54
CA ALA A 264 7.94 -3.98 2.55
C ALA A 264 6.63 -3.27 2.89
N ALA A 265 5.91 -2.82 1.87
CA ALA A 265 4.61 -2.18 2.02
C ALA A 265 3.60 -3.11 2.70
N ASP A 266 3.57 -4.38 2.27
CA ASP A 266 2.72 -5.41 2.85
C ASP A 266 3.03 -5.65 4.33
N TRP A 267 4.32 -5.66 4.72
CA TRP A 267 4.71 -5.78 6.12
C TRP A 267 4.25 -4.57 6.94
N VAL A 268 4.37 -3.34 6.41
CA VAL A 268 3.92 -2.12 7.10
C VAL A 268 2.40 -2.13 7.31
N VAL A 269 1.61 -2.57 6.34
CA VAL A 269 0.15 -2.73 6.52
C VAL A 269 -0.15 -3.70 7.68
N ARG A 270 0.47 -4.88 7.65
CA ARG A 270 0.21 -5.96 8.61
C ARG A 270 0.66 -5.63 10.04
N ASN A 271 1.77 -4.91 10.21
CA ASN A 271 2.42 -4.74 11.52
C ASN A 271 2.35 -3.31 12.08
N LYS A 272 2.27 -2.29 11.22
CA LYS A 272 2.26 -0.87 11.61
C LYS A 272 0.91 -0.27 11.21
N ARG A 273 0.85 0.42 10.08
CA ARG A 273 -0.34 0.86 9.33
C ARG A 273 0.15 1.57 8.05
N ALA A 274 -0.60 1.48 6.95
CA ALA A 274 -0.25 2.21 5.74
C ALA A 274 -1.47 2.78 4.99
N LEU A 275 -1.25 3.93 4.35
CA LEU A 275 -2.14 4.53 3.38
C LEU A 275 -1.35 4.77 2.09
N MET A 276 -1.94 4.45 0.94
CA MET A 276 -1.37 4.78 -0.37
C MET A 276 -2.37 5.64 -1.12
N LEU A 277 -1.97 6.85 -1.49
CA LEU A 277 -2.77 7.81 -2.24
C LEU A 277 -2.33 7.79 -3.69
N ASN A 278 -3.14 7.13 -4.52
CA ASN A 278 -2.84 6.87 -5.92
C ASN A 278 -3.55 7.91 -6.81
N SER A 279 -2.86 8.39 -7.84
CA SER A 279 -3.40 9.35 -8.81
C SER A 279 -3.42 8.79 -10.23
N TRP A 280 -4.42 9.19 -11.01
CA TRP A 280 -4.61 8.81 -12.43
C TRP A 280 -4.75 10.08 -13.28
N ALA A 281 -3.74 10.45 -14.06
CA ALA A 281 -3.80 11.66 -14.89
C ALA A 281 -3.07 11.43 -16.22
N ASN A 282 -3.63 11.90 -17.33
CA ASN A 282 -2.96 11.78 -18.64
C ASN A 282 -1.95 12.92 -18.86
N CYS A 283 -1.00 13.06 -17.94
CA CYS A 283 0.17 13.93 -18.08
C CYS A 283 1.39 13.04 -18.46
N SER A 284 2.30 13.53 -19.32
CA SER A 284 3.32 12.68 -19.98
C SER A 284 4.39 12.15 -18.98
N PRO A 285 4.72 10.85 -18.93
CA PRO A 285 5.52 10.27 -17.85
C PRO A 285 7.05 10.47 -17.97
N SER A 286 7.65 11.34 -17.15
CA SER A 286 9.13 11.43 -16.98
C SER A 286 9.72 10.41 -16.01
N LEU A 287 9.38 9.14 -16.23
CA LEU A 287 10.26 8.07 -15.75
C LEU A 287 11.60 8.02 -16.51
N TRP A 288 11.83 8.90 -17.50
CA TRP A 288 12.91 8.74 -18.49
C TRP A 288 13.79 9.96 -18.72
N THR A 289 13.31 11.17 -18.41
CA THR A 289 13.96 12.45 -18.78
C THR A 289 14.19 13.38 -17.58
N GLY A 290 13.49 13.11 -16.47
CA GLY A 290 13.28 14.07 -15.36
C GLY A 290 12.61 15.40 -15.77
N TYR A 291 12.21 15.56 -17.04
CA TYR A 291 11.32 16.61 -17.54
C TYR A 291 10.15 15.99 -18.31
N SER A 292 9.03 15.83 -17.61
CA SER A 292 7.65 15.67 -18.08
C SER A 292 6.82 15.18 -16.91
N ASP A 293 6.05 16.07 -16.30
CA ASP A 293 5.22 15.72 -15.15
C ASP A 293 4.09 14.77 -15.58
N GLY A 294 4.20 13.50 -15.22
CA GLY A 294 3.21 12.44 -15.47
C GLY A 294 3.07 11.56 -14.24
N PRO A 295 1.88 11.01 -13.95
CA PRO A 295 1.76 10.10 -12.82
C PRO A 295 2.64 8.88 -13.07
N LEU A 296 3.15 8.33 -11.98
CA LEU A 296 3.70 6.98 -12.00
C LEU A 296 2.62 5.99 -12.51
N PRO A 297 3.02 4.88 -13.14
CA PRO A 297 2.12 3.77 -13.39
C PRO A 297 1.25 3.46 -12.17
N PHE A 298 -0.05 3.29 -12.37
CA PHE A 298 -1.02 3.12 -11.27
C PHE A 298 -0.79 1.79 -10.52
N ASP A 299 -0.14 0.82 -11.15
CA ASP A 299 0.37 -0.40 -10.54
C ASP A 299 1.67 -0.17 -9.73
N ALA A 300 2.55 0.75 -10.13
CA ALA A 300 3.73 1.13 -9.34
C ALA A 300 3.42 2.01 -8.10
N GLN A 301 2.24 2.64 -8.04
CA GLN A 301 1.81 3.48 -6.90
C GLN A 301 1.25 2.69 -5.70
N GLY A 302 0.83 1.44 -5.91
CA GLY A 302 0.07 0.65 -4.94
C GLY A 302 0.71 -0.71 -4.60
N SER A 303 0.33 -1.33 -3.48
CA SER A 303 0.63 -2.76 -3.21
C SER A 303 -0.64 -3.50 -2.80
N GLY A 304 -0.65 -4.84 -2.95
CA GLY A 304 -1.82 -5.69 -2.73
C GLY A 304 -2.59 -5.42 -1.42
N LEU A 305 -1.88 -5.09 -0.34
CA LEU A 305 -2.45 -4.83 0.99
C LEU A 305 -2.77 -3.36 1.28
N ALA A 306 -2.60 -2.45 0.33
CA ALA A 306 -2.99 -1.04 0.52
C ALA A 306 -4.51 -0.88 0.73
N VAL A 307 -4.90 0.11 1.53
CA VAL A 307 -6.32 0.51 1.71
C VAL A 307 -6.89 1.02 0.37
N GLY A 308 -8.10 0.63 0.01
CA GLY A 308 -8.75 1.04 -1.24
C GLY A 308 -8.38 0.17 -2.45
N THR A 309 -9.29 0.08 -3.42
CA THR A 309 -9.10 -0.68 -4.66
C THR A 309 -9.70 0.10 -5.82
N GLY A 310 -8.99 0.19 -6.94
CA GLY A 310 -9.42 0.90 -8.14
C GLY A 310 -9.01 0.20 -9.42
N MET A 311 -9.42 0.77 -10.56
CA MET A 311 -9.10 0.26 -11.90
C MET A 311 -8.43 1.33 -12.75
N THR A 312 -7.46 0.92 -13.57
CA THR A 312 -6.82 1.73 -14.61
C THR A 312 -6.86 0.99 -15.95
N PRO A 313 -6.96 1.69 -17.10
CA PRO A 313 -6.56 1.11 -18.38
C PRO A 313 -5.04 0.90 -18.41
N ALA A 314 -4.58 0.00 -19.27
CA ALA A 314 -3.18 -0.17 -19.63
C ALA A 314 -3.01 -0.21 -21.16
N ALA A 315 -1.76 -0.37 -21.63
CA ALA A 315 -1.46 -0.53 -23.06
C ALA A 315 -2.26 -1.69 -23.66
N GLY A 316 -2.89 -1.46 -24.83
CA GLY A 316 -3.83 -2.40 -25.45
C GLY A 316 -5.22 -2.41 -24.79
N GLN A 317 -5.61 -1.32 -24.12
CA GLN A 317 -6.90 -1.12 -23.44
C GLN A 317 -7.24 -2.11 -22.30
N THR A 318 -6.40 -3.12 -22.03
CA THR A 318 -6.59 -4.06 -20.92
C THR A 318 -6.64 -3.35 -19.57
N TRP A 319 -7.74 -3.48 -18.85
CA TRP A 319 -7.87 -2.89 -17.51
C TRP A 319 -7.16 -3.71 -16.43
N ARG A 320 -6.70 -3.05 -15.37
CA ARG A 320 -5.95 -3.66 -14.27
C ARG A 320 -6.36 -3.09 -12.92
N PRO A 321 -6.38 -3.93 -11.86
CA PRO A 321 -6.54 -3.44 -10.50
C PRO A 321 -5.33 -2.61 -10.10
N SER A 322 -5.57 -1.64 -9.23
CA SER A 322 -4.55 -1.02 -8.38
C SER A 322 -5.11 -0.97 -6.96
N HIS A 323 -4.21 -1.11 -6.01
CA HIS A 323 -4.53 -1.20 -4.60
C HIS A 323 -3.99 0.08 -3.94
N GLY A 324 -4.88 0.84 -3.30
CA GLY A 324 -4.63 2.21 -2.86
C GLY A 324 -5.89 3.06 -2.96
N VAL A 325 -5.92 4.17 -2.22
CA VAL A 325 -7.01 5.13 -2.23
C VAL A 325 -6.79 6.11 -3.37
N LYS A 326 -7.70 6.11 -4.34
CA LYS A 326 -7.74 7.10 -5.41
C LYS A 326 -8.07 8.48 -4.82
N TYR A 327 -7.12 9.41 -4.85
CA TYR A 327 -7.30 10.75 -4.24
C TYR A 327 -7.61 11.86 -5.25
N GLY A 328 -7.30 11.66 -6.53
CA GLY A 328 -7.75 12.55 -7.62
C GLY A 328 -7.06 12.27 -8.95
N SER A 329 -7.15 13.22 -9.87
CA SER A 329 -6.54 13.18 -11.23
C SER A 329 -5.45 14.24 -11.33
N PHE A 330 -4.34 14.00 -10.65
CA PHE A 330 -3.21 14.92 -10.54
C PHE A 330 -1.96 14.33 -11.18
N CYS A 331 -1.18 15.17 -11.87
CA CYS A 331 0.17 14.81 -12.30
C CYS A 331 1.08 14.60 -11.05
N HIS A 332 2.27 14.04 -11.21
CA HIS A 332 3.17 13.67 -10.10
C HIS A 332 3.79 14.86 -9.38
N SER A 333 4.25 15.89 -10.11
CA SER A 333 4.76 17.10 -9.48
C SER A 333 3.68 18.05 -8.99
N ALA A 334 2.40 17.80 -9.31
CA ALA A 334 1.28 18.59 -8.80
C ALA A 334 1.16 18.58 -7.27
N ILE A 335 1.76 17.64 -6.53
CA ILE A 335 1.79 17.71 -5.04
C ILE A 335 2.97 18.54 -4.49
N VAL A 336 3.95 18.91 -5.32
CA VAL A 336 5.21 19.57 -4.91
C VAL A 336 5.57 20.86 -5.64
N ASP A 337 4.87 21.20 -6.73
CA ASP A 337 5.12 22.38 -7.55
C ASP A 337 3.84 23.25 -7.65
N PRO A 338 3.80 24.44 -7.03
CA PRO A 338 2.65 25.35 -7.09
C PRO A 338 2.44 26.01 -8.47
N GLY A 339 3.41 25.91 -9.39
CA GLY A 339 3.25 26.31 -10.78
C GLY A 339 2.38 25.35 -11.61
N ILE A 340 2.13 24.14 -11.11
CA ILE A 340 1.38 23.11 -11.83
C ILE A 340 -0.14 23.25 -11.61
N SER A 341 -0.89 23.21 -12.71
CA SER A 341 -2.36 23.20 -12.68
C SER A 341 -2.87 22.00 -11.87
N GLY A 342 -3.73 22.27 -10.89
CA GLY A 342 -4.24 21.27 -9.96
C GLY A 342 -3.49 21.18 -8.63
N HIS A 343 -2.43 21.97 -8.39
CA HIS A 343 -1.61 21.88 -7.16
C HIS A 343 -2.44 22.00 -5.88
N ALA A 344 -3.21 23.08 -5.74
CA ALA A 344 -4.03 23.33 -4.55
C ALA A 344 -5.07 22.22 -4.32
N GLN A 345 -5.61 21.64 -5.41
CA GLN A 345 -6.55 20.51 -5.34
C GLN A 345 -5.84 19.20 -4.94
N ALA A 346 -4.63 18.95 -5.44
CA ALA A 346 -3.81 17.79 -5.07
C ALA A 346 -3.44 17.84 -3.58
N VAL A 347 -2.94 18.99 -3.12
CA VAL A 347 -2.62 19.25 -1.70
C VAL A 347 -3.84 19.08 -0.81
N ALA A 348 -4.98 19.71 -1.16
CA ALA A 348 -6.21 19.58 -0.39
C ALA A 348 -6.73 18.14 -0.32
N ALA A 349 -6.80 17.44 -1.46
CA ALA A 349 -7.28 16.06 -1.51
C ALA A 349 -6.34 15.08 -0.77
N ALA A 350 -5.02 15.28 -0.84
CA ALA A 350 -4.06 14.48 -0.10
C ALA A 350 -4.21 14.71 1.42
N ARG A 351 -4.26 15.99 1.85
CA ARG A 351 -4.55 16.38 3.25
C ARG A 351 -5.82 15.72 3.77
N ASP A 352 -6.92 15.83 3.04
CA ASP A 352 -8.23 15.35 3.52
C ASP A 352 -8.24 13.83 3.67
N ARG A 353 -7.63 13.09 2.73
CA ARG A 353 -7.46 11.63 2.87
C ARG A 353 -6.52 11.25 4.01
N MET A 354 -5.46 12.01 4.23
CA MET A 354 -4.53 11.80 5.35
C MET A 354 -5.20 12.03 6.70
N LEU A 355 -5.93 13.12 6.89
CA LEU A 355 -6.56 13.46 8.17
C LEU A 355 -7.75 12.56 8.49
N GLU A 356 -8.57 12.21 7.50
CA GLU A 356 -9.62 11.19 7.65
C GLU A 356 -8.99 9.84 8.09
N TRP A 357 -7.89 9.43 7.46
CA TRP A 357 -7.19 8.21 7.84
C TRP A 357 -6.57 8.28 9.24
N LEU A 358 -5.91 9.40 9.57
CA LEU A 358 -5.26 9.61 10.84
C LEU A 358 -6.22 9.72 12.02
N PHE A 359 -7.45 10.23 11.86
CA PHE A 359 -8.33 10.60 12.98
C PHE A 359 -9.71 9.93 13.00
N ARG A 360 -10.11 9.22 11.93
CA ARG A 360 -11.48 8.69 11.79
C ARG A 360 -11.56 7.27 11.24
N SER A 361 -10.68 6.91 10.30
CA SER A 361 -10.69 5.58 9.69
C SER A 361 -9.29 5.13 9.29
N SER A 362 -8.60 4.37 10.15
CA SER A 362 -7.32 3.74 9.82
C SER A 362 -7.42 2.22 9.57
N PRO A 363 -8.21 1.76 8.57
CA PRO A 363 -8.44 0.34 8.35
C PRO A 363 -7.17 -0.36 7.85
N ARG A 364 -7.17 -1.68 8.02
CA ARG A 364 -6.23 -2.62 7.44
C ARG A 364 -6.90 -3.46 6.37
N VAL A 365 -6.11 -4.11 5.53
CA VAL A 365 -6.59 -5.20 4.67
C VAL A 365 -6.47 -6.50 5.44
N SER A 366 -7.60 -7.14 5.69
CA SER A 366 -7.68 -8.44 6.37
C SER A 366 -7.32 -9.57 5.40
N GLU A 367 -7.92 -9.56 4.22
CA GLU A 367 -7.61 -10.50 3.14
C GLU A 367 -7.80 -9.84 1.77
N THR A 368 -7.10 -10.35 0.75
CA THR A 368 -7.29 -9.96 -0.65
C THR A 368 -7.11 -11.16 -1.56
N GLY A 369 -7.79 -11.17 -2.71
CA GLY A 369 -7.66 -12.23 -3.70
C GLY A 369 -8.15 -11.81 -5.08
N SER A 370 -8.13 -12.77 -6.00
CA SER A 370 -8.70 -12.61 -7.34
C SER A 370 -9.50 -13.85 -7.73
N LEU A 371 -10.43 -13.67 -8.67
CA LEU A 371 -11.38 -14.69 -9.08
C LEU A 371 -11.74 -14.48 -10.55
N THR A 372 -11.80 -15.53 -11.37
CA THR A 372 -12.23 -15.44 -12.77
C THR A 372 -13.44 -16.33 -12.99
N THR A 373 -14.42 -15.86 -13.76
CA THR A 373 -15.59 -16.66 -14.15
C THR A 373 -15.12 -17.88 -14.95
N SER A 374 -15.56 -19.07 -14.56
CA SER A 374 -15.24 -20.31 -15.28
C SER A 374 -15.75 -20.35 -16.73
N THR A 375 -16.80 -19.58 -17.03
CA THR A 375 -17.43 -19.45 -18.35
C THR A 375 -18.01 -18.05 -18.52
N SER A 376 -18.20 -17.61 -19.77
CA SER A 376 -18.91 -16.37 -20.09
C SER A 376 -20.41 -16.47 -19.79
N ILE A 377 -20.98 -15.44 -19.16
CA ILE A 377 -22.41 -15.35 -18.84
C ILE A 377 -23.14 -14.41 -19.81
N ALA A 378 -24.45 -14.63 -20.00
CA ALA A 378 -25.28 -13.81 -20.87
C ALA A 378 -25.82 -12.56 -20.19
N TYR A 379 -26.27 -11.60 -20.98
CA TYR A 379 -26.92 -10.38 -20.49
C TYR A 379 -28.03 -10.63 -19.48
N GLY A 380 -28.06 -9.79 -18.43
CA GLY A 380 -29.02 -9.89 -17.33
C GLY A 380 -28.81 -11.11 -16.42
N THR A 381 -27.90 -12.03 -16.76
CA THR A 381 -27.59 -13.21 -15.95
C THR A 381 -26.57 -12.82 -14.87
N SER A 382 -26.68 -13.44 -13.70
CA SER A 382 -25.70 -13.27 -12.63
C SER A 382 -24.77 -14.49 -12.51
N THR A 383 -23.54 -14.27 -12.05
CA THR A 383 -22.67 -15.34 -11.58
C THR A 383 -23.30 -16.07 -10.37
N SER A 384 -22.73 -17.22 -10.02
CA SER A 384 -22.84 -17.72 -8.65
C SER A 384 -22.35 -16.65 -7.66
N THR A 385 -22.79 -16.77 -6.41
CA THR A 385 -22.28 -15.94 -5.31
C THR A 385 -20.91 -16.47 -4.91
N TYR A 386 -19.91 -15.60 -4.91
CA TYR A 386 -18.55 -15.89 -4.45
C TYR A 386 -18.42 -15.45 -2.99
N GLY A 387 -18.33 -16.41 -2.07
CA GLY A 387 -17.93 -16.14 -0.68
C GLY A 387 -16.43 -15.91 -0.62
N ILE A 388 -15.99 -14.89 0.11
CA ILE A 388 -14.60 -14.41 0.16
C ILE A 388 -14.26 -13.82 1.54
N GLY A 389 -12.96 -13.67 1.81
CA GLY A 389 -12.45 -13.23 3.10
C GLY A 389 -12.46 -14.34 4.16
N ALA A 390 -11.92 -14.00 5.32
CA ALA A 390 -11.77 -14.84 6.50
C ALA A 390 -12.06 -14.02 7.76
N ALA A 391 -12.13 -14.66 8.92
CA ALA A 391 -12.36 -14.00 10.21
C ALA A 391 -11.41 -12.80 10.41
N CYS A 392 -11.93 -11.68 10.93
CA CYS A 392 -11.10 -10.52 11.27
C CYS A 392 -9.95 -10.91 12.21
N PRO A 393 -8.81 -10.20 12.13
CA PRO A 393 -7.77 -10.27 13.15
C PRO A 393 -8.34 -10.03 14.54
N ALA A 394 -7.79 -10.70 15.56
CA ALA A 394 -8.27 -10.55 16.93
C ALA A 394 -8.13 -9.10 17.41
N GLY A 395 -9.22 -8.51 17.91
CA GLY A 395 -9.27 -7.10 18.30
C GLY A 395 -9.61 -6.13 17.16
N GLU A 396 -10.02 -6.64 15.99
CA GLU A 396 -10.48 -5.83 14.85
C GLU A 396 -11.91 -6.25 14.41
N THR A 397 -12.71 -5.28 13.96
CA THR A 397 -14.08 -5.41 13.41
C THR A 397 -14.09 -5.28 11.89
N ASP A 398 -15.13 -5.80 11.25
CA ASP A 398 -15.31 -5.75 9.79
C ASP A 398 -15.58 -4.32 9.29
N GLU A 399 -14.81 -3.89 8.30
CA GLU A 399 -14.98 -2.63 7.56
C GLU A 399 -15.51 -2.84 6.14
N GLY A 400 -15.98 -4.05 5.87
CA GLY A 400 -16.64 -4.45 4.65
C GLY A 400 -15.71 -4.77 3.50
N LEU A 401 -16.38 -5.04 2.39
CA LEU A 401 -15.81 -5.62 1.18
C LEU A 401 -15.64 -4.57 0.07
N GLU A 402 -14.46 -4.54 -0.53
CA GLU A 402 -14.21 -3.88 -1.82
C GLU A 402 -14.01 -4.92 -2.92
N VAL A 403 -14.63 -4.71 -4.09
CA VAL A 403 -14.44 -5.52 -5.30
C VAL A 403 -14.33 -4.61 -6.52
N VAL A 404 -13.38 -4.92 -7.39
CA VAL A 404 -13.30 -4.37 -8.75
C VAL A 404 -13.22 -5.55 -9.74
N GLY A 405 -13.63 -5.35 -10.99
CA GLY A 405 -13.47 -6.38 -12.01
C GLY A 405 -13.34 -5.82 -13.42
N VAL A 406 -12.84 -6.66 -14.34
CA VAL A 406 -12.77 -6.39 -15.78
C VAL A 406 -13.73 -7.35 -16.48
N CYS A 407 -14.62 -6.77 -17.27
CA CYS A 407 -15.51 -7.46 -18.19
C CYS A 407 -14.70 -7.83 -19.44
N LYS A 408 -14.77 -9.09 -19.86
CA LYS A 408 -13.99 -9.65 -20.96
C LYS A 408 -14.87 -10.03 -22.14
N HIS A 409 -14.57 -9.47 -23.30
CA HIS A 409 -15.33 -9.72 -24.53
C HIS A 409 -15.08 -11.12 -25.10
N PRO A 410 -16.06 -11.73 -25.79
CA PRO A 410 -15.88 -13.03 -26.43
C PRO A 410 -15.13 -12.90 -27.77
N GLY A 411 -13.78 -12.95 -27.73
CA GLY A 411 -12.97 -12.87 -28.94
C GLY A 411 -11.45 -12.96 -28.68
N TYR A 412 -10.66 -12.73 -29.72
CA TYR A 412 -9.28 -12.29 -29.55
C TYR A 412 -9.28 -10.82 -29.13
N PHE A 413 -8.31 -10.40 -28.31
CA PHE A 413 -8.13 -9.01 -27.84
C PHE A 413 -8.25 -7.99 -28.99
N ASP A 414 -9.38 -7.28 -29.05
CA ASP A 414 -9.67 -6.18 -29.97
C ASP A 414 -9.54 -4.81 -29.28
N GLY A 415 -9.82 -4.76 -27.97
CA GLY A 415 -9.66 -3.57 -27.13
C GLY A 415 -10.85 -3.28 -26.20
N ASP A 416 -11.98 -3.99 -26.38
CA ASP A 416 -13.25 -3.61 -25.75
C ASP A 416 -13.40 -4.07 -24.27
N ASP A 417 -12.41 -4.80 -23.74
CA ASP A 417 -12.28 -5.10 -22.30
C ASP A 417 -12.39 -3.82 -21.47
N HIS A 418 -13.26 -3.81 -20.44
CA HIS A 418 -13.53 -2.61 -19.64
C HIS A 418 -13.76 -2.92 -18.16
N ALA A 419 -13.56 -1.91 -17.31
CA ALA A 419 -13.89 -2.01 -15.89
C ALA A 419 -15.40 -2.23 -15.68
N ILE A 420 -15.75 -3.23 -14.88
CA ILE A 420 -17.12 -3.54 -14.49
C ILE A 420 -17.68 -2.40 -13.65
N ALA A 421 -18.87 -1.90 -14.02
CA ALA A 421 -19.52 -0.82 -13.30
C ALA A 421 -19.93 -1.28 -11.89
N ALA A 422 -19.84 -0.41 -10.89
CA ALA A 422 -20.26 -0.74 -9.52
C ALA A 422 -21.72 -1.22 -9.43
N GLY A 423 -22.61 -0.72 -10.30
CA GLY A 423 -24.02 -1.16 -10.40
C GLY A 423 -24.23 -2.53 -11.05
N GLU A 424 -23.19 -3.21 -11.53
CA GLU A 424 -23.20 -4.61 -11.96
C GLU A 424 -22.75 -5.56 -10.84
N LEU A 425 -22.15 -5.05 -9.76
CA LEU A 425 -21.76 -5.82 -8.59
C LEU A 425 -22.85 -5.74 -7.53
N THR A 426 -23.23 -6.89 -6.97
CA THR A 426 -23.94 -6.94 -5.68
C THR A 426 -22.96 -7.41 -4.62
N LEU A 427 -22.68 -6.56 -3.64
CA LEU A 427 -21.81 -6.88 -2.50
C LEU A 427 -22.66 -7.21 -1.27
N THR A 428 -22.16 -8.06 -0.40
CA THR A 428 -22.76 -8.39 0.90
C THR A 428 -21.62 -8.52 1.90
N ASN A 429 -21.54 -7.61 2.87
CA ASN A 429 -20.56 -7.69 3.95
C ASN A 429 -20.93 -8.85 4.89
N GLY A 430 -19.92 -9.49 5.46
CA GLY A 430 -20.07 -10.49 6.51
C GLY A 430 -20.19 -9.86 7.89
N ALA A 431 -19.91 -10.66 8.92
CA ALA A 431 -19.87 -10.20 10.32
C ALA A 431 -18.45 -10.12 10.88
N ALA A 432 -17.45 -10.57 10.13
CA ALA A 432 -16.07 -10.75 10.59
C ALA A 432 -15.11 -10.82 9.39
N CYS A 433 -14.94 -9.72 8.65
CA CYS A 433 -13.97 -9.56 7.55
C CYS A 433 -14.10 -10.61 6.43
N THR A 434 -15.29 -11.18 6.35
CA THR A 434 -15.80 -12.06 5.32
C THR A 434 -16.80 -11.26 4.49
N GLY A 435 -17.18 -11.78 3.34
CA GLY A 435 -18.26 -11.22 2.56
C GLY A 435 -18.60 -12.11 1.39
N ALA A 436 -19.50 -11.62 0.56
CA ALA A 436 -19.80 -12.24 -0.71
C ALA A 436 -20.06 -11.21 -1.79
N PHE A 437 -19.79 -11.58 -3.04
CA PHE A 437 -20.23 -10.81 -4.19
C PHE A 437 -20.79 -11.68 -5.30
N LYS A 438 -21.60 -11.07 -6.15
CA LYS A 438 -21.99 -11.60 -7.45
C LYS A 438 -21.90 -10.47 -8.49
N TRP A 439 -21.64 -10.85 -9.73
CA TRP A 439 -21.69 -9.94 -10.88
C TRP A 439 -22.90 -10.28 -11.74
N THR A 440 -23.63 -9.26 -12.17
CA THR A 440 -24.67 -9.36 -13.21
C THR A 440 -24.15 -8.65 -14.45
N GLN A 441 -23.94 -9.36 -15.56
CA GLN A 441 -23.55 -8.72 -16.82
C GLN A 441 -24.70 -7.80 -17.26
N LYS A 442 -24.38 -6.51 -17.45
CA LYS A 442 -25.32 -5.51 -18.01
C LYS A 442 -24.74 -4.72 -19.19
N HIS A 443 -23.53 -5.04 -19.63
CA HIS A 443 -22.81 -4.26 -20.64
C HIS A 443 -23.45 -4.34 -22.04
N ASP A 444 -23.58 -5.54 -22.59
CA ASP A 444 -24.07 -5.78 -23.95
C ASP A 444 -25.11 -6.90 -23.96
N SER A 445 -26.29 -6.60 -24.53
CA SER A 445 -27.42 -7.53 -24.67
C SER A 445 -27.23 -8.62 -25.73
N SER A 446 -26.28 -8.44 -26.66
CA SER A 446 -26.07 -9.33 -27.80
C SER A 446 -25.01 -10.41 -27.55
N ASN A 447 -24.13 -10.22 -26.57
CA ASN A 447 -22.97 -11.08 -26.33
C ASN A 447 -22.92 -11.71 -24.92
N LYS A 448 -22.01 -12.69 -24.76
CA LYS A 448 -21.69 -13.31 -23.47
C LYS A 448 -20.28 -12.92 -23.03
N HIS A 449 -20.12 -12.47 -21.80
CA HIS A 449 -18.84 -11.96 -21.30
C HIS A 449 -18.34 -12.79 -20.13
N ALA A 450 -17.03 -13.01 -20.10
CA ALA A 450 -16.34 -13.49 -18.91
C ALA A 450 -15.96 -12.29 -18.04
N ALA A 451 -15.50 -12.54 -16.81
CA ALA A 451 -14.93 -11.50 -15.98
C ALA A 451 -13.79 -12.02 -15.10
N THR A 452 -12.83 -11.14 -14.81
CA THR A 452 -11.89 -11.33 -13.70
C THR A 452 -12.15 -10.24 -12.66
N PHE A 453 -12.17 -10.64 -11.39
CA PHE A 453 -12.40 -9.80 -10.23
C PHE A 453 -11.18 -9.80 -9.32
N TRP A 454 -10.98 -8.70 -8.62
CA TRP A 454 -10.02 -8.53 -7.53
C TRP A 454 -10.75 -7.92 -6.36
N TRP A 455 -10.52 -8.45 -5.18
CA TRP A 455 -11.31 -8.14 -3.99
C TRP A 455 -10.41 -8.01 -2.77
N LYS A 456 -10.90 -7.28 -1.76
CA LYS A 456 -10.31 -7.25 -0.42
C LYS A 456 -11.37 -7.01 0.64
N THR A 457 -11.18 -7.66 1.80
CA THR A 457 -11.95 -7.34 3.01
C THR A 457 -11.08 -6.49 3.93
N ARG A 458 -11.73 -5.58 4.65
CA ARG A 458 -11.05 -4.58 5.48
C ARG A 458 -11.42 -4.77 6.94
N SER A 459 -10.54 -4.33 7.82
CA SER A 459 -10.74 -4.38 9.26
C SER A 459 -10.38 -3.04 9.91
N LEU A 460 -11.14 -2.61 10.92
CA LEU A 460 -10.76 -1.52 11.83
C LEU A 460 -10.53 -2.12 13.23
N PRO A 461 -9.52 -1.68 13.99
CA PRO A 461 -9.48 -1.94 15.42
C PRO A 461 -10.71 -1.35 16.11
N VAL A 462 -11.17 -2.00 17.19
CA VAL A 462 -12.41 -1.63 17.91
C VAL A 462 -12.39 -0.16 18.43
N ASP A 463 -11.20 0.40 18.65
CA ASP A 463 -10.98 1.78 19.09
C ASP A 463 -10.43 2.64 17.91
N THR A 464 -11.31 3.42 17.27
CA THR A 464 -11.36 3.52 15.79
C THR A 464 -10.49 4.58 15.09
N SER A 465 -9.36 5.02 15.68
CA SER A 465 -8.44 6.10 15.19
C SER A 465 -8.82 7.50 15.71
N LEU A 466 -7.93 8.44 16.07
CA LEU A 466 -6.47 8.66 16.08
C LEU A 466 -5.51 7.46 15.92
N LEU A 467 -5.04 7.21 14.69
CA LEU A 467 -4.25 6.07 14.19
C LEU A 467 -4.36 4.78 15.05
N ALA A 468 -5.62 4.40 15.26
CA ALA A 468 -6.17 3.44 16.25
C ALA A 468 -5.38 3.31 17.57
N THR A 469 -5.19 4.45 18.23
CA THR A 469 -4.65 4.67 19.58
C THR A 469 -3.20 4.25 19.85
N LEU A 470 -2.40 4.13 18.78
CA LEU A 470 -0.94 4.37 18.81
C LEU A 470 -0.17 3.71 19.98
N PRO A 471 -0.10 2.37 19.99
CA PRO A 471 1.23 1.78 19.76
C PRO A 471 1.21 0.48 18.92
N ALA A 472 2.25 0.29 18.11
CA ALA A 472 2.58 -0.98 17.47
C ALA A 472 4.11 -1.06 17.31
N ASN A 473 4.82 -1.63 18.30
CA ASN A 473 6.28 -1.72 18.32
C ASN A 473 6.81 -2.72 17.28
#